data_AF-A0A0R3U5X9-F1
#
_entry.id   AF-A0A0R3U5X9-F1
#
_cell.length_a   1.000
_cell.length_b   1.000
_cell.length_c   1.000
_cell.angle_alpha   90.00
_cell.angle_beta   90.00
_cell.angle_gamma   90.00
#
_symmetry.space_group_name_H-M   'P 1'
#
loop_
_entity.id
_entity.type
_entity.pdbx_description
1 polymer ?
#
loop_
_entity_poly.entity_id
_entity_poly.type
_entity_poly.pdbx_seq_one_letter_code
_entity_poly.pdbx_strand_id
1 'polypeptide(L)'
;MPNYPYNYLNTKDNEHLFYRIKMASFTGYTVALFNASLKYLPALLSGQNVYTSGCQAVRILGTGLGAGATHAVASYLTAKALGKDHSEISHAVGGAAAGFVIRWKAPLPRQINMVLGLVTLSVIGKFCERVRPSFANETPYRCRGLTPNAFISLNHRYMNKKWREEEEELETFV
;
A
#
# COMPACT_ATOMS: atom_id res chain seq x y z
N MET A 1 -3.92 10.31 -11.80
CA MET A 1 -3.10 9.23 -11.24
C MET A 1 -4.00 8.04 -10.96
N PRO A 2 -3.60 6.82 -11.33
CA PRO A 2 -4.32 5.60 -10.93
C PRO A 2 -4.36 5.51 -9.40
N ASN A 3 -5.47 5.00 -8.88
CA ASN A 3 -5.65 4.83 -7.44
C ASN A 3 -4.94 3.53 -7.02
N TYR A 4 -3.62 3.61 -6.86
CA TYR A 4 -2.75 2.48 -6.50
C TYR A 4 -3.28 1.66 -5.31
N PRO A 5 -3.74 2.29 -4.20
CA PRO A 5 -4.36 1.57 -3.09
C PRO A 5 -5.63 0.82 -3.49
N TYR A 6 -6.54 1.47 -4.21
CA TYR A 6 -7.81 0.84 -4.64
C TYR A 6 -7.58 -0.37 -5.56
N ASN A 7 -6.64 -0.23 -6.49
CA ASN A 7 -6.28 -1.26 -7.45
C ASN A 7 -5.56 -2.46 -6.79
N TYR A 8 -4.72 -2.21 -5.79
CA TYR A 8 -4.12 -3.26 -4.97
C TYR A 8 -5.19 -4.03 -4.18
N LEU A 9 -6.12 -3.31 -3.54
CA LEU A 9 -7.22 -3.90 -2.74
C LEU A 9 -8.24 -4.70 -3.57
N ASN A 10 -8.36 -4.43 -4.87
CA ASN A 10 -9.22 -5.19 -5.78
C ASN A 10 -8.53 -6.39 -6.42
N THR A 11 -7.22 -6.54 -6.22
CA THR A 11 -6.47 -7.67 -6.75
C THR A 11 -6.49 -8.79 -5.72
N LYS A 12 -6.78 -10.01 -6.16
CA LYS A 12 -6.74 -11.18 -5.28
C LYS A 12 -5.34 -11.37 -4.70
N ASP A 13 -5.28 -11.86 -3.47
CA ASP A 13 -4.05 -11.99 -2.71
C ASP A 13 -3.07 -13.01 -3.32
N ASN A 14 -3.60 -14.05 -3.97
CA ASN A 14 -2.85 -15.18 -4.54
C ASN A 14 -2.55 -15.04 -6.05
N GLU A 15 -2.88 -13.92 -6.68
CA GLU A 15 -2.68 -13.67 -8.11
C GLU A 15 -1.80 -12.42 -8.35
N HIS A 16 -1.25 -12.31 -9.58
CA HIS A 16 -0.52 -11.13 -10.08
C HIS A 16 0.55 -10.57 -9.13
N LEU A 17 1.53 -11.42 -8.76
CA LEU A 17 2.58 -11.07 -7.79
C LEU A 17 3.33 -9.77 -8.14
N PHE A 18 3.82 -9.62 -9.37
CA PHE A 18 4.61 -8.45 -9.77
C PHE A 18 3.81 -7.15 -9.69
N TYR A 19 2.57 -7.17 -10.18
CA TYR A 19 1.65 -6.06 -10.02
C TYR A 19 1.43 -5.70 -8.54
N ARG A 20 1.17 -6.69 -7.67
CA ARG A 20 1.01 -6.46 -6.23
C ARG A 20 2.25 -5.85 -5.60
N ILE A 21 3.45 -6.33 -5.94
CA ILE A 21 4.72 -5.77 -5.48
C ILE A 21 4.84 -4.31 -5.91
N LYS A 22 4.57 -3.99 -7.18
CA LYS A 22 4.63 -2.63 -7.72
C LYS A 22 3.72 -1.68 -6.94
N MET A 23 2.44 -2.02 -6.80
CA MET A 23 1.47 -1.17 -6.11
C MET A 23 1.81 -0.98 -4.62
N ALA A 24 2.19 -2.05 -3.92
CA ALA A 24 2.54 -2.00 -2.50
C ALA A 24 3.84 -1.24 -2.26
N SER A 25 4.84 -1.42 -3.13
CA SER A 25 6.11 -0.67 -3.08
C SER A 25 5.88 0.83 -3.28
N PHE A 26 5.02 1.21 -4.24
CA PHE A 26 4.69 2.61 -4.48
C PHE A 26 3.93 3.24 -3.31
N THR A 27 3.03 2.47 -2.68
CA THR A 27 2.32 2.92 -1.47
C THR A 27 3.30 3.08 -0.30
N GLY A 28 4.21 2.12 -0.10
CA GLY A 28 5.28 2.21 0.90
C GLY A 28 6.21 3.40 0.67
N TYR A 29 6.58 3.67 -0.58
CA TYR A 29 7.33 4.87 -0.98
C TYR A 29 6.58 6.15 -0.63
N THR A 30 5.29 6.24 -0.94
CA THR A 30 4.47 7.44 -0.69
C THR A 30 4.37 7.76 0.81
N VAL A 31 4.16 6.73 1.65
CA VAL A 31 4.14 6.91 3.11
C VAL A 31 5.52 7.31 3.64
N ALA A 32 6.59 6.69 3.13
CA ALA A 32 7.95 7.03 3.52
C ALA A 32 8.35 8.44 3.08
N LEU A 33 7.83 8.94 1.96
CA LEU A 33 8.09 10.29 1.47
C LEU A 33 7.64 11.35 2.49
N PHE A 34 6.51 11.15 3.15
CA PHE A 34 6.06 12.04 4.22
C PHE A 34 7.08 12.09 5.37
N ASN A 35 7.52 10.92 5.86
CA ASN A 35 8.51 10.84 6.95
C ASN A 35 9.89 11.38 6.53
N ALA A 36 10.31 11.12 5.29
CA ALA A 36 11.53 11.67 4.72
C ALA A 36 11.46 13.20 4.62
N SER A 37 10.30 13.76 4.27
CA SER A 37 10.07 15.20 4.18
C SER A 37 10.18 15.86 5.55
N LEU A 38 9.62 15.24 6.60
CA LEU A 38 9.75 15.73 7.98
C LEU A 38 11.20 15.75 8.48
N LYS A 39 12.10 14.93 7.91
CA LYS A 39 13.53 14.94 8.22
C LYS A 39 14.31 15.93 7.38
N TYR A 40 14.03 15.99 6.08
CA TYR A 40 14.83 16.75 5.13
C TYR A 40 14.45 18.23 5.06
N LEU A 41 13.15 18.54 5.11
CA LEU A 41 12.66 19.91 4.94
C LEU A 41 13.24 20.89 6.00
N PRO A 42 13.31 20.56 7.30
CA PRO A 42 13.93 21.46 8.28
C PRO A 42 15.43 21.69 8.01
N ALA A 43 16.16 20.66 7.58
CA ALA A 43 17.57 20.76 7.24
C ALA A 43 17.78 21.66 6.00
N LEU A 44 16.91 21.52 5.00
CA LEU A 44 16.93 22.37 3.80
C LEU A 44 16.64 23.84 4.14
N LEU A 45 15.63 24.11 4.98
CA LEU A 45 15.25 25.47 5.37
C LEU A 45 16.28 26.15 6.28
N SER A 46 16.96 25.40 7.14
CA SER A 46 18.01 25.93 8.02
C SER A 46 19.39 26.00 7.38
N GLY A 47 19.58 25.36 6.22
CA GLY A 47 20.89 25.18 5.58
C GLY A 47 21.86 24.28 6.36
N GLN A 48 21.43 23.69 7.49
CA GLN A 48 22.27 22.87 8.34
C GLN A 48 22.07 21.38 8.09
N ASN A 49 23.16 20.62 8.07
CA ASN A 49 23.14 19.16 7.96
C ASN A 49 22.40 18.62 6.71
N VAL A 50 22.27 19.41 5.65
CA VAL A 50 21.49 19.09 4.44
C VAL A 50 21.91 17.73 3.85
N TYR A 51 23.21 17.50 3.68
CA TYR A 51 23.74 16.24 3.12
C TYR A 51 23.38 15.02 3.99
N THR A 52 23.62 15.09 5.29
CA THR A 52 23.32 14.02 6.24
C THR A 52 21.82 13.71 6.29
N SER A 53 20.99 14.75 6.36
CA SER A 53 19.53 14.61 6.35
C SER A 53 19.01 14.09 5.02
N GLY A 54 19.62 14.47 3.89
CA GLY A 54 19.32 13.92 2.57
C GLY A 54 19.63 12.43 2.48
N CYS A 55 20.79 11.99 2.95
CA CYS A 55 21.13 10.57 3.03
C CYS A 55 20.13 9.79 3.92
N GLN A 56 19.70 10.37 5.04
CA GLN A 56 18.67 9.77 5.89
C GLN A 56 17.31 9.68 5.18
N ALA A 57 16.91 10.73 4.45
CA ALA A 57 15.68 10.75 3.68
C ALA A 57 15.67 9.63 2.61
N VAL A 58 16.76 9.46 1.86
CA VAL A 58 16.89 8.37 0.88
C VAL A 58 16.78 7.00 1.55
N ARG A 59 17.41 6.81 2.72
CA ARG A 59 17.28 5.55 3.49
C ARG A 59 15.85 5.30 3.94
N ILE A 60 15.12 6.33 4.38
CA ILE A 60 13.72 6.22 4.77
C ILE A 60 12.87 5.80 3.56
N LEU A 61 13.07 6.43 2.40
CA LEU A 61 12.38 6.07 1.15
C LEU A 61 12.65 4.62 0.75
N GLY A 62 13.93 4.20 0.73
CA GLY A 62 14.31 2.83 0.41
C GLY A 62 13.71 1.81 1.39
N THR A 63 13.65 2.15 2.69
CA THR A 63 13.01 1.31 3.70
C THR A 63 11.51 1.17 3.46
N GLY A 64 10.81 2.26 3.10
CA GLY A 64 9.38 2.21 2.78
C GLY A 64 9.08 1.36 1.55
N LEU A 65 9.88 1.51 0.50
CA LEU A 65 9.76 0.76 -0.74
C LEU A 65 9.98 -0.74 -0.49
N GLY A 66 11.06 -1.09 0.23
CA GLY A 66 11.37 -2.46 0.62
C GLY A 66 10.31 -3.08 1.54
N ALA A 67 9.76 -2.31 2.49
CA ALA A 67 8.69 -2.79 3.36
C ALA A 67 7.40 -3.08 2.58
N GLY A 68 7.03 -2.23 1.61
CA GLY A 68 5.90 -2.45 0.71
C GLY A 68 6.06 -3.70 -0.15
N ALA A 69 7.22 -3.87 -0.79
CA ALA A 69 7.55 -5.07 -1.56
C ALA A 69 7.48 -6.34 -0.69
N THR A 70 8.08 -6.28 0.49
CA THR A 70 8.12 -7.42 1.43
C THR A 70 6.72 -7.81 1.91
N HIS A 71 5.87 -6.82 2.20
CA HIS A 71 4.46 -7.06 2.52
C HIS A 71 3.79 -7.84 1.38
N ALA A 72 3.85 -7.34 0.15
CA ALA A 72 3.19 -7.93 -1.00
C ALA A 72 3.66 -9.37 -1.26
N VAL A 73 4.97 -9.63 -1.20
CA VAL A 73 5.53 -10.98 -1.37
C VAL A 73 5.04 -11.92 -0.28
N ALA A 74 5.17 -11.53 0.99
CA ALA A 74 4.83 -12.39 2.12
C ALA A 74 3.32 -12.69 2.17
N SER A 75 2.48 -11.68 1.92
CA SER A 75 1.03 -11.86 1.82
C SER A 75 0.64 -12.73 0.62
N TYR A 76 1.28 -12.55 -0.55
CA TYR A 76 1.03 -13.39 -1.71
C TYR A 76 1.37 -14.86 -1.48
N LEU A 77 2.59 -15.14 -0.99
CA LEU A 77 3.04 -16.51 -0.76
C LEU A 77 2.15 -17.21 0.27
N THR A 78 1.78 -16.49 1.33
CA THR A 78 0.88 -17.02 2.36
C THR A 78 -0.52 -17.28 1.80
N ALA A 79 -1.09 -16.34 1.03
CA ALA A 79 -2.40 -16.52 0.40
C ALA A 79 -2.42 -17.68 -0.60
N LYS A 80 -1.35 -17.82 -1.39
CA LYS A 80 -1.16 -18.92 -2.34
C LYS A 80 -1.06 -20.27 -1.64
N ALA A 81 -0.31 -20.35 -0.54
CA ALA A 81 -0.21 -21.56 0.28
C ALA A 81 -1.56 -21.93 0.94
N LEU A 82 -2.36 -20.94 1.34
CA LEU A 82 -3.67 -21.15 1.94
C LEU A 82 -4.79 -21.41 0.92
N GLY A 83 -4.53 -21.23 -0.39
CA GLY A 83 -5.55 -21.31 -1.43
C GLY A 83 -6.68 -20.29 -1.26
N LYS A 84 -6.38 -19.10 -0.72
CA LYS A 84 -7.38 -18.06 -0.42
C LYS A 84 -7.13 -16.80 -1.24
N ASP A 85 -8.18 -16.33 -1.90
CA ASP A 85 -8.17 -15.11 -2.70
C ASP A 85 -8.16 -13.83 -1.84
N HIS A 86 -8.78 -13.86 -0.65
CA HIS A 86 -8.77 -12.76 0.32
C HIS A 86 -8.58 -13.29 1.74
N SER A 87 -7.43 -13.00 2.38
CA SER A 87 -7.13 -13.53 3.72
C SER A 87 -6.52 -12.50 4.66
N GLU A 88 -7.12 -12.34 5.85
CA GLU A 88 -6.54 -11.52 6.92
C GLU A 88 -5.25 -12.11 7.46
N ILE A 89 -5.13 -13.45 7.46
CA ILE A 89 -3.93 -14.15 7.93
C ILE A 89 -2.76 -13.87 6.98
N SER A 90 -2.99 -13.87 5.67
CA SER A 90 -1.93 -13.55 4.72
C SER A 90 -1.46 -12.10 4.86
N HIS A 91 -2.38 -11.15 5.07
CA HIS A 91 -2.05 -9.75 5.34
C HIS A 91 -1.40 -9.54 6.70
N ALA A 92 -1.77 -10.33 7.73
CA ALA A 92 -1.07 -10.33 9.02
C ALA A 92 0.41 -10.70 8.83
N VAL A 93 0.70 -11.76 8.08
CA VAL A 93 2.08 -12.17 7.75
C VAL A 93 2.80 -11.10 6.92
N GLY A 94 2.11 -10.50 5.95
CA GLY A 94 2.61 -9.34 5.20
C GLY A 94 2.99 -8.16 6.10
N GLY A 95 2.12 -7.78 7.02
CA GLY A 95 2.35 -6.74 8.02
C GLY A 95 3.51 -7.06 8.95
N ALA A 96 3.64 -8.31 9.40
CA ALA A 96 4.75 -8.75 10.22
C ALA A 96 6.09 -8.61 9.48
N ALA A 97 6.15 -9.08 8.23
CA ALA A 97 7.36 -9.04 7.42
C ALA A 97 7.79 -7.58 7.14
N ALA A 98 6.83 -6.71 6.80
CA ALA A 98 7.09 -5.28 6.63
C ALA A 98 7.57 -4.62 7.92
N GLY A 99 6.96 -4.95 9.07
CA GLY A 99 7.33 -4.39 10.37
C GLY A 99 8.73 -4.77 10.80
N PHE A 100 9.13 -6.02 10.52
CA PHE A 100 10.49 -6.48 10.70
C PHE A 100 11.46 -5.70 9.81
N VAL A 101 11.19 -5.53 8.51
CA VAL A 101 12.05 -4.76 7.60
C VAL A 101 12.26 -3.32 8.09
N ILE A 102 11.19 -2.64 8.52
CA ILE A 102 11.27 -1.25 9.01
C ILE A 102 12.17 -1.12 10.24
N ARG A 103 12.22 -2.14 11.10
CA ARG A 103 12.96 -2.11 12.37
C ARG A 103 14.07 -3.14 12.47
N TRP A 104 14.55 -3.72 11.37
CA TRP A 104 15.46 -4.87 11.38
C TRP A 104 16.76 -4.66 12.18
N LYS A 105 17.26 -3.42 12.24
CA LYS A 105 18.45 -3.03 13.04
C LYS A 105 18.14 -2.52 14.46
N ALA A 106 16.88 -2.46 14.86
CA ALA A 106 16.48 -1.95 16.18
C ALA A 106 16.57 -3.05 17.25
N PRO A 107 16.61 -2.72 18.56
CA PRO A 107 16.47 -3.71 19.62
C PRO A 107 15.14 -4.47 19.55
N LEU A 108 15.14 -5.73 19.99
CA LEU A 108 14.01 -6.66 19.89
C LEU A 108 12.65 -6.08 20.33
N PRO A 109 12.53 -5.35 21.47
CA PRO A 109 11.24 -4.79 21.88
C PRO A 109 10.66 -3.78 20.87
N ARG A 110 11.52 -2.98 20.22
CA ARG A 110 11.09 -2.03 19.19
C ARG A 110 10.71 -2.72 17.88
N GLN A 111 11.36 -3.84 17.57
CA GLN A 111 10.98 -4.69 16.43
C GLN A 111 9.60 -5.29 16.66
N ILE A 112 9.39 -5.93 17.81
CA ILE A 112 8.13 -6.58 18.17
C ILE A 112 6.98 -5.56 18.14
N ASN A 113 7.15 -4.38 18.73
CA ASN A 113 6.10 -3.36 18.72
C ASN A 113 5.72 -2.92 17.30
N MET A 114 6.70 -2.77 16.40
CA MET A 114 6.42 -2.43 14.99
C MET A 114 5.73 -3.56 14.26
N VAL A 115 6.18 -4.81 14.46
CA VAL A 115 5.58 -6.01 13.90
C VAL A 115 4.13 -6.13 14.33
N LEU A 116 3.84 -6.06 15.63
CA LEU A 116 2.48 -6.14 16.17
C LEU A 116 1.58 -5.01 15.66
N GLY A 117 2.12 -3.79 15.61
CA GLY A 117 1.40 -2.63 15.06
C GLY A 117 1.01 -2.84 13.60
N LEU A 118 1.94 -3.28 12.75
CA LEU A 118 1.66 -3.50 11.32
C LEU A 118 0.84 -4.75 11.05
N VAL A 119 1.00 -5.82 11.83
CA VAL A 119 0.08 -6.98 11.81
C VAL A 119 -1.34 -6.50 12.04
N THR A 120 -1.56 -5.74 13.12
CA THR A 120 -2.89 -5.25 13.50
C THR A 120 -3.48 -4.36 12.42
N LEU A 121 -2.71 -3.39 11.91
CA LEU A 121 -3.17 -2.49 10.84
C LEU A 121 -3.46 -3.23 9.53
N SER A 122 -2.68 -4.26 9.20
CA SER A 122 -2.88 -5.03 7.96
C SER A 122 -4.13 -5.90 8.06
N VAL A 123 -4.38 -6.52 9.23
CA VAL A 123 -5.61 -7.27 9.49
C VAL A 123 -6.83 -6.36 9.41
N ILE A 124 -6.78 -5.19 10.07
CA ILE A 124 -7.87 -4.21 10.02
C ILE A 124 -8.10 -3.74 8.58
N GLY A 125 -7.04 -3.39 7.86
CA GLY A 125 -7.13 -2.98 6.46
C GLY A 125 -7.81 -4.03 5.58
N LYS A 126 -7.42 -5.31 5.75
CA LYS A 126 -8.01 -6.42 5.00
C LYS A 126 -9.46 -6.70 5.40
N PHE A 127 -9.79 -6.56 6.68
CA PHE A 127 -11.17 -6.65 7.14
C PHE A 127 -12.04 -5.55 6.50
N CYS A 128 -11.58 -4.29 6.51
CA CYS A 128 -12.27 -3.18 5.86
C CYS A 128 -12.45 -3.42 4.34
N GLU A 129 -11.44 -3.97 3.67
CA GLU A 129 -11.54 -4.36 2.26
C GLU A 129 -12.67 -5.37 2.03
N ARG A 130 -12.79 -6.39 2.89
CA ARG A 130 -13.82 -7.43 2.77
C ARG A 130 -15.23 -6.89 3.03
N VAL A 131 -15.39 -5.94 3.94
CA VAL A 131 -16.71 -5.36 4.25
C VAL A 131 -17.11 -4.24 3.27
N ARG A 132 -16.15 -3.58 2.60
CA ARG A 132 -16.40 -2.49 1.63
C ARG A 132 -17.45 -2.83 0.56
N PRO A 133 -17.49 -4.02 -0.08
CA PRO A 133 -18.54 -4.38 -1.04
C PRO A 133 -19.95 -4.37 -0.43
N SER A 134 -20.08 -4.72 0.86
CA SER A 134 -21.37 -4.69 1.56
C SER A 134 -21.91 -3.27 1.70
N PHE A 135 -21.04 -2.27 1.90
CA PHE A 135 -21.43 -0.85 1.93
C PHE A 135 -21.64 -0.24 0.54
N ALA A 136 -20.97 -0.77 -0.49
CA ALA A 136 -21.11 -0.29 -1.88
C ALA A 136 -22.38 -0.82 -2.59
N ASN A 137 -22.94 -1.93 -2.09
CA ASN A 137 -24.17 -2.54 -2.58
C ASN A 137 -25.42 -2.17 -1.77
N GLU A 138 -25.29 -1.43 -0.68
CA GLU A 138 -26.43 -0.70 -0.12
C GLU A 138 -26.85 0.33 -1.16
N THR A 139 -28.08 0.21 -1.65
CA THR A 139 -28.66 1.06 -2.70
C THR A 139 -28.15 2.48 -2.57
N PRO A 140 -27.46 3.06 -3.60
CA PRO A 140 -27.12 4.47 -3.54
C PRO A 140 -28.44 5.19 -3.35
N TYR A 141 -28.62 5.87 -2.21
CA TYR A 141 -29.74 6.78 -2.03
C TYR A 141 -29.74 7.65 -3.28
N ARG A 142 -30.75 7.47 -4.15
CA ARG A 142 -30.89 8.26 -5.36
C ARG A 142 -31.05 9.70 -4.92
N CYS A 143 -29.96 10.44 -4.85
CA CYS A 143 -30.00 11.88 -4.77
C CYS A 143 -30.65 12.34 -6.08
N ARG A 144 -31.98 12.49 -6.07
CA ARG A 144 -32.71 13.24 -7.09
C ARG A 144 -32.30 14.70 -6.96
N GLY A 145 -31.18 15.04 -7.60
CA GLY A 145 -30.70 16.41 -7.77
C GLY A 145 -30.33 16.64 -9.22
N LEU A 146 -30.61 17.84 -9.73
CA LEU A 146 -30.38 18.29 -11.12
C LEU A 146 -28.90 18.51 -11.48
N THR A 147 -27.97 18.00 -10.68
CA THR A 147 -26.54 18.13 -10.89
C THR A 147 -25.88 16.75 -10.84
N PRO A 148 -25.09 16.36 -11.86
CA PRO A 148 -24.30 15.14 -11.79
C PRO A 148 -23.31 15.29 -10.64
N ASN A 149 -23.47 14.44 -9.63
CA ASN A 149 -22.63 14.43 -8.44
C ASN A 149 -21.19 14.12 -8.88
N ALA A 150 -20.25 15.06 -8.70
CA ALA A 150 -18.87 14.96 -9.17
C ALA A 150 -18.12 13.72 -8.63
N PHE A 151 -18.63 13.10 -7.56
CA PHE A 151 -18.13 11.86 -6.98
C PHE A 151 -18.45 10.60 -7.81
N ILE A 152 -19.47 10.63 -8.67
CA ILE A 152 -19.82 9.49 -9.53
C ILE A 152 -18.98 9.52 -10.82
N SER A 153 -18.69 10.70 -11.38
CA SER A 153 -17.91 10.83 -12.62
C SER A 153 -16.40 10.63 -12.41
N LEU A 154 -15.86 10.95 -11.23
CA LEU A 154 -14.48 10.60 -10.89
C LEU A 154 -14.30 9.07 -10.80
N ASN A 155 -15.25 8.32 -10.23
CA ASN A 155 -15.17 6.86 -10.13
C ASN A 155 -15.06 6.13 -11.48
N HIS A 156 -15.63 6.65 -12.57
CA HIS A 156 -15.60 5.98 -13.87
C HIS A 156 -14.22 5.99 -14.57
N ARG A 157 -13.36 7.00 -14.29
CA ARG A 157 -11.98 7.03 -14.82
C ARG A 157 -10.99 6.23 -13.95
N TYR A 158 -11.35 5.94 -12.70
CA TYR A 158 -10.52 5.21 -11.72
C TYR A 158 -10.87 3.72 -11.59
N MET A 159 -11.89 3.24 -12.29
CA MET A 159 -12.26 1.82 -12.41
C MET A 159 -12.09 1.32 -13.85
N ASN A 160 -10.98 1.64 -14.50
CA ASN A 160 -10.67 1.01 -15.78
C ASN A 160 -10.45 -0.48 -15.55
N LYS A 161 -11.41 -1.31 -15.98
CA LYS A 161 -11.33 -2.78 -15.86
C LYS A 161 -10.10 -3.34 -16.59
N LYS A 162 -9.61 -2.62 -17.61
CA LYS A 162 -8.43 -2.96 -18.40
C LYS A 162 -7.14 -2.33 -17.88
N TRP A 163 -7.16 -1.60 -16.76
CA TRP A 163 -5.94 -0.97 -16.21
C TRP A 163 -4.80 -1.96 -16.00
N ARG A 164 -5.12 -3.19 -15.58
CA ARG A 164 -4.12 -4.24 -15.40
C ARG A 164 -3.52 -4.67 -16.75
N GLU A 165 -4.35 -4.86 -17.77
CA GLU A 165 -3.93 -5.18 -19.13
C GLU A 165 -3.05 -4.04 -19.69
N GLU A 166 -3.43 -2.79 -19.48
CA GLU A 166 -2.65 -1.61 -19.88
C GLU A 166 -1.29 -1.53 -19.16
N GLU A 167 -1.23 -1.86 -17.86
CA GLU A 167 0.07 -1.92 -17.15
C GLU A 167 0.93 -3.12 -17.58
N GLU A 168 0.33 -4.30 -17.79
CA GLU A 168 1.03 -5.49 -18.26
C GLU A 168 1.55 -5.27 -19.70
N GLU A 169 0.78 -4.60 -20.57
CA GLU A 169 1.23 -4.16 -21.90
C GLU A 169 2.41 -3.18 -21.80
N LEU A 170 2.32 -2.16 -20.94
CA LEU A 170 3.43 -1.23 -20.70
C LEU A 170 4.70 -1.92 -20.18
N GLU A 171 4.56 -3.01 -19.43
CA GLU A 171 5.68 -3.84 -18.97
C GLU A 171 6.34 -4.67 -20.09
N THR A 172 5.67 -4.88 -21.23
CA THR A 172 6.25 -5.56 -22.41
C THR A 172 7.04 -4.65 -23.35
N PHE A 173 6.90 -3.33 -23.23
CA PHE A 173 7.62 -2.35 -24.05
C PHE A 173 8.99 -1.96 -23.49
N VAL A 174 9.40 -2.54 -22.34
CA VAL A 174 10.70 -2.36 -21.68
C VAL A 174 11.50 -3.65 -21.78
#